data_AF-A0A9D3SQX7-F1
#
_entry.id   AF-A0A9D3SQX7-F1
#
_cell.length_a   1.000
_cell.length_b   1.000
_cell.length_c   1.000
_cell.angle_alpha   90.00
_cell.angle_beta   90.00
_cell.angle_gamma   90.00
#
_symmetry.space_group_name_H-M   'P 1'
#
loop_
_entity.id
_entity.type
_entity.pdbx_description
1 polymer ?
#
loop_
_entity_poly.entity_id
_entity_poly.type
_entity_poly.pdbx_seq_one_letter_code
_entity_poly.pdbx_strand_id
1 'polypeptide(L)'
;MNKTQLFTRLSLNLLLWKTVTMSTEELLSVDYEVYGRVQGVFFRKYTQSEGKKLGLVGWVQNTPAGTVQGQLQGPASKVRQMQEWLKTTGSPQSRIIKADFSNEKKIENLAFKDFKVTH
;
A
#
# COMPACT_ATOMS: atom_id res chain seq x y z
N MET A 1 -53.87 36.78 -24.63
CA MET A 1 -54.15 36.83 -23.17
C MET A 1 -53.99 35.41 -22.61
N ASN A 2 -52.97 35.19 -21.77
CA ASN A 2 -52.67 34.03 -20.89
C ASN A 2 -52.48 32.61 -21.50
N LYS A 3 -51.24 32.09 -21.45
CA LYS A 3 -50.66 31.14 -20.46
C LYS A 3 -51.20 29.71 -20.69
N THR A 4 -50.36 28.69 -20.95
CA THR A 4 -49.64 27.96 -19.89
C THR A 4 -48.56 27.05 -20.50
N GLN A 5 -47.41 27.02 -19.84
CA GLN A 5 -46.22 26.20 -20.05
C GLN A 5 -46.50 24.69 -19.94
N LEU A 6 -45.72 23.85 -20.64
CA LEU A 6 -45.23 22.55 -20.16
C LEU A 6 -44.11 22.06 -21.09
N PHE A 7 -42.88 22.54 -20.85
CA PHE A 7 -41.67 21.87 -21.34
C PHE A 7 -41.39 20.67 -20.44
N THR A 8 -41.66 19.46 -20.91
CA THR A 8 -41.26 18.23 -20.23
C THR A 8 -39.74 18.06 -20.34
N ARG A 9 -39.06 18.31 -19.21
CA ARG A 9 -37.67 17.91 -18.98
C ARG A 9 -37.57 16.39 -19.03
N LEU A 10 -37.17 15.79 -20.15
CA LEU A 10 -36.49 14.49 -20.07
C LEU A 10 -35.03 14.76 -19.65
N SER A 11 -34.74 14.50 -18.38
CA SER A 11 -33.38 14.43 -17.87
C SER A 11 -32.68 13.26 -18.56
N LEU A 12 -31.80 13.58 -19.52
CA LEU A 12 -30.91 12.60 -20.14
C LEU A 12 -29.65 12.43 -19.28
N ASN A 13 -29.82 11.93 -18.04
CA ASN A 13 -28.70 11.52 -17.18
C ASN A 13 -28.65 9.99 -17.13
N LEU A 14 -28.32 9.37 -18.26
CA LEU A 14 -28.03 7.94 -18.31
C LEU A 14 -26.88 7.74 -19.30
N LEU A 15 -25.77 7.16 -18.79
CA LEU A 15 -24.49 6.82 -19.48
C LEU A 15 -23.28 7.75 -19.30
N LEU A 16 -22.91 8.09 -18.06
CA LEU A 16 -21.51 8.44 -17.70
C LEU A 16 -20.93 7.50 -16.62
N TRP A 17 -21.26 6.22 -16.67
CA TRP A 17 -20.77 5.21 -15.71
C TRP A 17 -19.99 4.07 -16.37
N LYS A 18 -19.78 4.12 -17.68
CA LYS A 18 -19.02 3.12 -18.43
C LYS A 18 -17.69 3.69 -18.90
N THR A 19 -16.74 3.83 -17.96
CA THR A 19 -15.28 3.64 -18.12
C THR A 19 -14.55 4.23 -16.91
N VAL A 20 -14.82 3.72 -15.71
CA VAL A 20 -13.65 3.54 -14.83
C VAL A 20 -12.91 2.40 -15.49
N THR A 21 -11.91 2.74 -16.31
CA THR A 21 -10.94 1.79 -16.82
C THR A 21 -10.43 1.02 -15.61
N MET A 22 -10.83 -0.24 -15.46
CA MET A 22 -10.09 -1.18 -14.65
C MET A 22 -8.74 -1.39 -15.34
N SER A 23 -7.84 -0.42 -15.17
CA SER A 23 -6.43 -0.66 -15.34
C SER A 23 -6.08 -1.70 -14.27
N THR A 24 -5.74 -2.91 -14.70
CA THR A 24 -4.98 -3.84 -13.86
C THR A 24 -3.75 -3.07 -13.37
N GLU A 25 -3.76 -2.67 -12.09
CA GLU A 25 -2.64 -1.91 -11.53
C GLU A 25 -1.36 -2.71 -11.64
N GLU A 26 -0.28 -2.04 -12.02
CA GLU A 26 1.04 -2.66 -12.12
C GLU A 26 1.44 -3.25 -10.76
N LEU A 27 1.92 -4.49 -10.76
CA LEU A 27 2.48 -5.09 -9.55
C LEU A 27 3.94 -4.65 -9.41
N LEU A 28 4.31 -4.24 -8.20
CA LEU A 28 5.67 -3.88 -7.84
C LEU A 28 6.21 -4.83 -6.78
N SER A 29 7.52 -5.08 -6.86
CA SER A 29 8.34 -5.60 -5.77
C SER A 29 9.32 -4.52 -5.34
N VAL A 30 9.49 -4.31 -4.04
CA VAL A 30 10.49 -3.37 -3.50
C VAL A 30 11.06 -3.91 -2.21
N ASP A 31 12.37 -3.80 -2.05
CA ASP A 31 13.06 -4.08 -0.80
C ASP A 31 13.10 -2.82 0.05
N TYR A 32 13.07 -2.98 1.36
CA TYR A 32 13.15 -1.86 2.28
C TYR A 32 14.03 -2.16 3.49
N GLU A 33 14.60 -1.11 4.05
CA GLU A 33 15.27 -1.13 5.35
C GLU A 33 14.92 0.13 6.15
N VAL A 34 14.45 -0.07 7.39
CA VAL A 34 14.00 0.98 8.30
C VAL A 34 14.97 1.10 9.47
N TYR A 35 15.37 2.35 9.74
CA TYR A 35 16.35 2.74 10.74
C TYR A 35 15.69 3.51 11.88
N GLY A 36 16.22 3.35 13.10
CA GLY A 36 15.77 4.08 14.29
C GLY A 36 15.46 3.15 15.46
N ARG A 37 14.54 3.56 16.33
CA ARG A 37 14.02 2.68 17.40
C ARG A 37 12.94 1.78 16.81
N VAL A 38 13.36 0.68 16.18
CA VAL A 38 12.47 -0.24 15.44
C VAL A 38 12.54 -1.69 15.93
N GLN A 39 13.48 -2.03 16.80
CA GLN A 39 13.53 -3.34 17.47
C GLN A 39 13.02 -3.25 18.91
N GLY A 40 12.48 -4.37 19.43
CA GLY A 40 11.90 -4.44 20.78
C GLY A 40 10.58 -3.67 20.97
N VAL A 41 9.99 -3.15 19.88
CA VAL A 41 8.79 -2.27 19.91
C VAL A 41 7.63 -2.84 19.09
N PHE A 42 7.60 -4.16 18.89
CA PHE A 42 6.61 -4.87 18.07
C PHE A 42 6.52 -4.43 16.59
N PHE A 43 7.52 -3.69 16.07
CA PHE A 43 7.51 -3.16 14.70
C PHE A 43 7.14 -4.21 13.66
N ARG A 44 7.80 -5.37 13.66
CA ARG A 44 7.52 -6.50 12.74
C ARG A 44 6.06 -6.95 12.75
N LYS A 45 5.42 -7.01 13.92
CA LYS A 45 4.00 -7.40 14.06
C LYS A 45 3.08 -6.35 13.42
N TYR A 46 3.36 -5.07 13.64
CA TYR A 46 2.61 -3.98 13.03
C TYR A 46 2.83 -3.90 11.51
N THR A 47 4.08 -4.08 11.04
CA THR A 47 4.41 -4.15 9.62
C THR A 47 3.64 -5.26 8.92
N GLN A 48 3.59 -6.46 9.51
CA GLN A 48 2.78 -7.55 8.98
C GLN A 48 1.29 -7.18 8.93
N SER A 49 0.75 -6.63 10.03
CA SER A 49 -0.66 -6.25 10.10
C SER A 49 -1.04 -5.20 9.05
N GLU A 50 -0.23 -4.16 8.86
CA GLU A 50 -0.49 -3.13 7.88
C GLU A 50 -0.32 -3.66 6.45
N GLY A 51 0.71 -4.47 6.20
CA GLY A 51 0.90 -5.16 4.92
C GLY A 51 -0.32 -5.99 4.53
N LYS A 52 -0.85 -6.81 5.46
CA LYS A 52 -2.07 -7.60 5.23
C LYS A 52 -3.30 -6.72 5.00
N LYS A 53 -3.46 -5.65 5.78
CA LYS A 53 -4.57 -4.68 5.63
C LYS A 53 -4.55 -3.99 4.26
N LEU A 54 -3.37 -3.70 3.71
CA LEU A 54 -3.20 -3.12 2.38
C LEU A 54 -3.31 -4.15 1.24
N GLY A 55 -3.40 -5.44 1.56
CA GLY A 55 -3.43 -6.53 0.56
C GLY A 55 -2.07 -6.83 -0.07
N LEU A 56 -0.98 -6.52 0.64
CA LEU A 56 0.39 -6.80 0.21
C LEU A 56 0.87 -8.17 0.72
N VAL A 57 1.81 -8.75 0.00
CA VAL A 57 2.55 -9.95 0.40
C VAL A 57 4.04 -9.65 0.54
N GLY A 58 4.78 -10.54 1.21
CA GLY A 58 6.21 -10.33 1.43
C GLY A 58 6.67 -10.80 2.80
N TRP A 59 7.70 -10.15 3.33
CA TRP A 59 8.28 -10.52 4.62
C TRP A 59 8.90 -9.32 5.35
N VAL A 60 9.13 -9.51 6.64
CA VAL A 60 9.81 -8.56 7.52
C VAL A 60 10.71 -9.29 8.52
N GLN A 61 11.92 -8.77 8.76
CA GLN A 61 12.92 -9.36 9.66
C GLN A 61 13.73 -8.27 10.39
N ASN A 62 14.18 -8.57 11.61
CA ASN A 62 15.18 -7.75 12.29
C ASN A 62 16.56 -8.05 11.70
N THR A 63 17.43 -7.05 11.62
CA THR A 63 18.85 -7.24 11.29
C THR A 63 19.71 -7.25 12.56
N PRO A 64 20.93 -7.82 12.52
CA PRO A 64 21.89 -7.70 13.61
C PRO A 64 22.39 -6.25 13.82
N ALA A 65 22.23 -5.38 12.83
CA ALA A 65 22.61 -3.96 12.90
C ALA A 65 21.58 -3.08 13.65
N GLY A 66 20.49 -3.67 14.17
CA GLY A 66 19.45 -2.93 14.91
C GLY A 66 18.36 -2.32 14.01
N THR A 67 18.36 -2.61 12.71
CA THR A 67 17.34 -2.15 11.74
C THR A 67 16.25 -3.21 11.52
N VAL A 68 15.24 -2.86 10.73
CA VAL A 68 14.22 -3.80 10.23
C VAL A 68 14.21 -3.77 8.71
N GLN A 69 14.34 -4.93 8.07
CA GLN A 69 14.33 -5.05 6.62
C GLN A 69 13.20 -5.95 6.13
N GLY A 70 12.89 -5.89 4.84
CA GLY A 70 11.95 -6.79 4.22
C GLY A 70 11.74 -6.53 2.73
N GLN A 71 10.77 -7.26 2.17
CA GLN A 71 10.31 -7.07 0.80
C GLN A 71 8.79 -6.91 0.79
N LEU A 72 8.29 -5.98 -0.03
CA LEU A 72 6.88 -5.75 -0.30
C LEU A 72 6.56 -6.14 -1.73
N GLN A 73 5.45 -6.85 -1.95
CA GLN A 73 4.92 -7.11 -3.27
C GLN A 73 3.41 -6.88 -3.32
N GLY A 74 2.93 -6.26 -4.40
CA GLY A 74 1.51 -6.02 -4.63
C GLY A 74 1.25 -4.87 -5.61
N PRO A 75 -0.02 -4.41 -5.72
CA PRO A 75 -0.37 -3.29 -6.57
C PRO A 75 0.45 -2.03 -6.24
N ALA A 76 0.91 -1.31 -7.25
CA ALA A 76 1.80 -0.16 -7.10
C ALA A 76 1.26 0.87 -6.11
N SER A 77 -0.04 1.17 -6.16
CA SER A 77 -0.68 2.13 -5.25
C SER A 77 -0.57 1.69 -3.78
N LYS A 78 -0.70 0.39 -3.51
CA LYS A 78 -0.63 -0.20 -2.17
C LYS A 78 0.80 -0.28 -1.67
N VAL A 79 1.75 -0.60 -2.55
CA VAL A 79 3.19 -0.55 -2.23
C VAL A 79 3.57 0.86 -1.80
N ARG A 80 3.16 1.89 -2.56
CA ARG A 80 3.44 3.30 -2.22
C ARG A 80 2.84 3.72 -0.87
N GLN A 81 1.62 3.29 -0.57
CA GLN A 81 0.99 3.52 0.75
C GLN A 81 1.80 2.89 1.88
N MET A 82 2.29 1.66 1.68
CA MET A 82 3.12 0.98 2.68
C MET A 82 4.49 1.64 2.85
N GLN A 83 5.11 2.12 1.77
CA GLN A 83 6.37 2.87 1.86
C GLN A 83 6.20 4.13 2.72
N GLU A 84 5.08 4.85 2.56
CA GLU A 84 4.79 6.03 3.38
C GLU A 84 4.56 5.67 4.85
N TRP A 85 3.83 4.59 5.11
CA TRP A 85 3.64 4.08 6.48
C TRP A 85 4.96 3.70 7.15
N LEU A 86 5.88 3.07 6.41
CA LEU A 86 7.22 2.70 6.87
C LEU A 86 8.13 3.92 7.10
N LYS A 87 7.84 5.06 6.47
CA LYS A 87 8.55 6.32 6.69
C LYS A 87 8.05 7.09 7.91
N THR A 88 6.74 7.05 8.18
CA THR A 88 6.10 8.03 9.07
C THR A 88 5.41 7.44 10.29
N THR A 89 4.89 6.21 10.19
CA THR A 89 3.94 5.69 11.19
C THR A 89 4.56 4.60 12.05
N GLY A 90 4.91 3.45 11.44
CA GLY A 90 5.46 2.32 12.19
C GLY A 90 4.56 1.81 13.34
N SER A 91 5.16 1.11 14.30
CA SER A 91 4.48 0.71 15.54
C SER A 91 4.39 1.87 16.55
N PRO A 92 3.40 1.90 17.47
CA PRO A 92 3.19 3.01 18.40
C PRO A 92 4.40 3.43 19.25
N GLN A 93 5.29 2.49 19.59
CA GLN A 93 6.49 2.76 20.39
C GLN A 93 7.76 2.95 19.57
N SER A 94 7.66 2.90 18.24
CA SER A 94 8.80 3.09 17.35
C SER A 94 9.10 4.56 17.10
N ARG A 95 10.35 4.80 16.70
CA ARG A 95 10.78 6.09 16.16
C ARG A 95 11.61 5.83 14.93
N ILE A 96 11.02 6.10 13.77
CA ILE A 96 11.67 5.97 12.47
C ILE A 96 12.54 7.20 12.26
N ILE A 97 13.81 6.97 11.90
CA ILE A 97 14.77 8.02 11.53
C ILE A 97 14.91 8.06 10.01
N LYS A 98 14.93 6.89 9.37
CA LYS A 98 15.09 6.73 7.93
C LYS A 98 14.40 5.46 7.46
N ALA A 99 13.88 5.46 6.23
CA ALA A 99 13.51 4.25 5.51
C ALA A 99 14.10 4.33 4.10
N ASP A 100 14.96 3.37 3.77
CA ASP A 100 15.51 3.20 2.42
C ASP A 100 14.67 2.19 1.64
N PHE A 101 14.57 2.42 0.33
CA PHE A 101 13.88 1.53 -0.60
C PHE A 101 14.81 1.25 -1.77
N SER A 102 14.95 -0.02 -2.13
CA SER A 102 15.87 -0.47 -3.18
C SER A 102 15.27 -1.61 -3.99
N ASN A 103 15.94 -1.98 -5.08
CA ASN A 103 15.56 -3.09 -5.94
C ASN A 103 14.10 -3.05 -6.42
N GLU A 104 13.56 -1.83 -6.59
CA GLU A 104 12.21 -1.67 -7.07
C GLU A 104 12.10 -2.15 -8.52
N LYS A 105 11.14 -3.04 -8.77
CA LYS A 105 10.88 -3.59 -10.09
C LYS A 105 9.41 -3.92 -10.30
N LYS A 106 8.98 -3.82 -11.55
CA LYS A 106 7.70 -4.37 -11.99
C LYS A 106 7.79 -5.89 -12.00
N ILE A 107 6.74 -6.55 -11.53
CA ILE A 107 6.64 -8.02 -11.51
C ILE A 107 5.36 -8.44 -12.22
N GLU A 108 5.39 -9.61 -12.86
CA GLU A 108 4.20 -10.18 -13.50
C GLU A 108 3.35 -10.97 -12.50
N ASN A 109 4.00 -11.60 -11.52
CA ASN A 109 3.36 -12.47 -10.54
C ASN A 109 3.93 -12.24 -9.13
N LEU A 110 3.09 -12.46 -8.12
CA LEU A 110 3.51 -12.42 -6.71
C LEU A 110 4.36 -13.65 -6.39
N ALA A 111 5.57 -13.43 -5.87
CA ALA A 111 6.46 -14.49 -5.43
C ALA A 111 6.04 -15.09 -4.08
N PHE A 112 5.23 -14.36 -3.30
CA PHE A 112 4.76 -14.79 -1.98
C PHE A 112 3.24 -14.96 -1.95
N LYS A 113 2.78 -15.85 -1.06
CA LYS A 113 1.35 -16.11 -0.82
C LYS A 113 0.78 -15.37 0.39
N ASP A 114 1.65 -14.84 1.26
CA ASP A 114 1.27 -14.15 2.49
C ASP A 114 2.34 -13.12 2.89
N PHE A 115 2.04 -12.29 3.87
CA PHE A 115 2.99 -11.42 4.56
C PHE A 115 3.50 -12.09 5.85
N LYS A 116 4.79 -12.46 5.89
CA LYS A 116 5.36 -13.24 7.00
C LYS A 116 6.33 -12.42 7.88
N VAL A 117 6.35 -12.74 9.17
CA VAL A 117 7.41 -12.30 10.10
C VAL A 117 8.49 -13.38 10.14
N THR A 118 9.72 -13.02 9.78
CA THR A 118 10.89 -13.90 9.79
C THR A 118 11.69 -13.66 11.07
N HIS A 119 12.36 -14.72 11.55
CA HIS A 119 13.18 -14.73 12.77
C HIS A 119 14.66 -14.73 12.39
#